data_AF-A0A7S1EKX6-F1
#
_entry.id   AF-A0A7S1EKX6-F1
#
_cell.length_a   1.000
_cell.length_b   1.000
_cell.length_c   1.000
_cell.angle_alpha   90.00
_cell.angle_beta   90.00
_cell.angle_gamma   90.00
#
_symmetry.space_group_name_H-M   'P 1'
#
loop_
_entity.id
_entity.type
_entity.pdbx_description
1 polymer ?
#
loop_
_entity_poly.entity_id
_entity_poly.type
_entity_poly.pdbx_seq_one_letter_code
_entity_poly.pdbx_strand_id
1 'polypeptide(L)'
;EGASGGVEVGVVAVDSGSGDIVYDQFQDDLLRTGLETRVSHLQPKEILVPDNLSHETSKIIKRMAQGLGARLETVPARHLDEEGARNKVRELFSGNESRQG
;
A
#
# COMPACT_ATOMS: atom_id res chain seq x y z
N GLU A 1 -18.05 12.41 17.44
CA GLU A 1 -18.31 12.49 15.98
C GLU A 1 -17.66 13.76 15.45
N GLY A 2 -16.59 13.62 14.66
CA GLY A 2 -15.80 14.73 14.10
C GLY A 2 -15.91 14.72 12.58
N ALA A 3 -16.41 15.80 12.00
CA ALA A 3 -16.79 15.89 10.60
C ALA A 3 -15.59 15.87 9.62
N SER A 4 -15.65 14.93 8.67
CA SER A 4 -15.35 15.06 7.23
C SER A 4 -14.00 15.63 6.78
N GLY A 5 -12.91 14.90 7.05
CA GLY A 5 -11.60 15.14 6.41
C GLY A 5 -10.71 13.89 6.28
N GLY A 6 -11.28 12.71 6.53
CA GLY A 6 -10.53 11.45 6.48
C GLY A 6 -10.24 11.00 5.05
N VAL A 7 -9.08 10.39 4.84
CA VAL A 7 -8.74 9.77 3.55
C VAL A 7 -8.95 8.28 3.63
N GLU A 8 -9.38 7.67 2.54
CA GLU A 8 -9.40 6.21 2.44
C GLU A 8 -8.01 5.70 2.09
N VAL A 9 -7.55 4.69 2.83
CA VAL A 9 -6.24 4.07 2.66
C VAL A 9 -6.43 2.57 2.48
N GLY A 10 -5.86 2.03 1.40
CA GLY A 10 -5.65 0.60 1.21
C GLY A 10 -4.18 0.25 1.42
N VAL A 11 -3.91 -0.85 2.10
CA VAL A 11 -2.57 -1.42 2.27
C VAL A 11 -2.59 -2.88 1.87
N VAL A 12 -1.58 -3.30 1.12
CA VAL A 12 -1.28 -4.70 0.85
C VAL A 12 0.18 -4.94 1.24
N ALA A 13 0.40 -5.95 2.06
CA ALA A 13 1.72 -6.39 2.50
C ALA A 13 1.93 -7.84 2.06
N VAL A 14 3.13 -8.12 1.58
CA VAL A 14 3.53 -9.45 1.14
C VAL A 14 4.82 -9.81 1.87
N ASP A 15 4.83 -10.96 2.53
CA ASP A 15 6.06 -11.59 3.00
C ASP A 15 6.51 -12.60 1.92
N SER A 16 7.53 -12.23 1.15
CA SER A 16 8.07 -13.10 0.10
C SER A 16 8.76 -14.35 0.64
N GLY A 17 9.12 -14.39 1.93
CA GLY A 17 9.77 -15.52 2.56
C GLY A 17 8.78 -16.63 2.93
N SER A 18 7.63 -16.26 3.51
CA SER A 18 6.57 -17.21 3.87
C SER A 18 5.51 -17.40 2.77
N GLY A 19 5.36 -16.40 1.91
CA GLY A 19 4.26 -16.32 0.95
C GLY A 19 2.98 -15.72 1.55
N ASP A 20 3.01 -15.21 2.79
CA ASP A 20 1.85 -14.60 3.42
C ASP A 20 1.49 -13.26 2.77
N ILE A 21 0.19 -13.03 2.63
CA ILE A 21 -0.37 -11.79 2.10
C ILE A 21 -1.37 -11.26 3.12
N VAL A 22 -1.18 -10.00 3.54
CA VAL A 22 -2.09 -9.28 4.42
C VAL A 22 -2.59 -8.05 3.68
N TYR A 23 -3.90 -7.80 3.73
CA TYR A 23 -4.50 -6.60 3.15
C TYR A 23 -5.48 -5.97 4.13
N ASP A 24 -5.62 -4.65 4.06
CA ASP A 24 -6.53 -3.89 4.91
C ASP A 24 -6.97 -2.61 4.20
N GLN A 25 -8.19 -2.16 4.49
CA GLN A 25 -8.80 -0.94 3.96
C GLN A 25 -9.50 -0.19 5.09
N PHE A 26 -9.24 1.12 5.19
CA PHE A 26 -9.74 1.93 6.28
C PHE A 26 -9.82 3.40 5.92
N GLN A 27 -10.70 4.09 6.65
CA GLN A 27 -10.69 5.54 6.68
C GLN A 27 -9.71 6.02 7.75
N ASP A 28 -8.71 6.78 7.34
CA ASP A 28 -7.70 7.35 8.22
C ASP A 28 -8.02 8.81 8.55
N ASP A 29 -7.54 9.27 9.69
CA ASP A 29 -7.67 10.66 10.10
C ASP A 29 -6.59 11.56 9.45
N LEU A 30 -6.69 12.87 9.69
CA LEU A 30 -5.72 13.86 9.18
C LEU A 30 -4.29 13.64 9.71
N LEU A 31 -4.15 12.96 10.85
CA LEU A 31 -2.87 12.68 11.50
C LEU A 31 -2.23 11.37 11.00
N ARG A 32 -2.96 10.58 10.21
CA ARG A 32 -2.54 9.29 9.66
C ARG A 32 -2.19 8.25 10.73
N THR A 33 -2.90 8.31 11.86
CA THR A 33 -2.65 7.43 13.01
C THR A 33 -2.95 5.97 12.70
N GLY A 34 -3.98 5.72 11.88
CA GLY A 34 -4.31 4.38 11.41
C GLY A 34 -3.16 3.81 10.58
N LEU A 35 -2.72 4.54 9.56
CA LEU A 35 -1.61 4.12 8.70
C LEU A 35 -0.32 3.88 9.50
N GLU A 36 0.00 4.76 10.45
CA GLU A 36 1.18 4.60 11.30
C GLU A 36 1.15 3.32 12.14
N THR A 37 -0.01 3.03 12.73
CA THR A 37 -0.22 1.78 13.47
C THR A 37 -0.06 0.56 12.55
N ARG A 38 -0.75 0.58 11.40
CA ARG A 38 -0.52 -0.23 10.18
C ARG A 38 0.93 -0.68 10.00
N VAL A 39 1.73 0.30 9.59
CA VAL A 39 3.11 0.11 9.16
C VAL A 39 4.00 -0.32 10.32
N SER A 40 3.76 0.18 11.53
CA SER A 40 4.53 -0.18 12.72
C SER A 40 4.35 -1.65 13.13
N HIS A 41 3.15 -2.21 12.98
CA HIS A 41 2.90 -3.62 13.26
C HIS A 41 3.46 -4.53 12.16
N LEU A 42 3.40 -4.11 10.90
CA LEU A 42 3.92 -4.87 9.76
C LEU A 42 5.44 -4.89 9.68
N GLN A 43 6.13 -3.83 10.14
CA GLN A 43 7.58 -3.66 10.08
C GLN A 43 8.19 -4.02 8.70
N PRO A 44 7.69 -3.42 7.60
CA PRO A 44 8.12 -3.78 6.25
C PRO A 44 9.61 -3.49 6.01
N LYS A 45 10.26 -4.30 5.17
CA LYS A 45 11.62 -4.02 4.65
C LYS A 45 11.60 -3.05 3.47
N GLU A 46 10.46 -2.96 2.79
CA GLU A 46 10.25 -2.12 1.63
C GLU A 46 8.82 -1.57 1.64
N ILE A 47 8.69 -0.29 1.30
CA ILE A 47 7.41 0.39 1.16
C ILE A 47 7.33 0.92 -0.27
N LEU A 48 6.35 0.44 -1.01
CA LEU A 48 6.02 0.91 -2.36
C LEU A 48 4.89 1.94 -2.28
N VAL A 49 5.07 3.11 -2.91
CA VAL A 49 4.06 4.17 -2.94
C VAL A 49 3.88 4.77 -4.33
N PRO A 50 2.69 5.32 -4.66
CA PRO A 50 2.52 6.06 -5.90
C PRO A 50 3.22 7.43 -5.83
N ASP A 51 3.52 8.00 -7.00
CA ASP A 51 4.12 9.33 -7.16
C ASP A 51 3.14 10.50 -6.93
N ASN A 52 1.88 10.23 -6.60
CA ASN A 52 0.83 11.23 -6.40
C ASN A 52 0.21 11.21 -4.99
N LEU A 53 0.94 10.74 -3.97
CA LEU A 53 0.49 10.80 -2.58
C LEU A 53 0.24 12.25 -2.12
N SER A 54 -0.72 12.43 -1.21
CA SER A 54 -0.89 13.70 -0.48
C SER A 54 0.39 14.08 0.27
N HIS A 55 0.57 15.38 0.54
CA HIS A 55 1.76 15.87 1.24
C HIS A 55 1.90 15.24 2.63
N GLU A 56 0.79 15.15 3.35
CA GLU A 56 0.68 14.59 4.70
C GLU A 56 1.07 13.11 4.71
N THR A 57 0.50 12.31 3.80
CA THR A 57 0.82 10.88 3.66
C THR A 57 2.28 10.66 3.26
N SER A 58 2.80 11.48 2.33
CA SER A 58 4.20 11.38 1.91
C SER A 58 5.17 11.64 3.06
N LYS A 59 4.88 12.65 3.88
CA LYS A 59 5.70 13.03 5.03
C LYS A 59 5.75 11.92 6.09
N ILE A 60 4.61 11.31 6.42
CA ILE A 60 4.56 10.25 7.42
C ILE A 60 5.21 8.96 6.92
N ILE A 61 4.96 8.55 5.66
CA ILE A 61 5.59 7.37 5.07
C ILE A 61 7.11 7.51 5.06
N LYS A 62 7.63 8.68 4.65
CA LYS A 62 9.08 8.93 4.66
C LYS A 62 9.67 8.83 6.07
N ARG A 63 8.99 9.38 7.08
CA ARG A 63 9.41 9.27 8.49
C ARG A 63 9.43 7.81 8.96
N MET A 64 8.38 7.05 8.66
CA MET A 64 8.27 5.64 9.06
C MET A 64 9.32 4.77 8.37
N ALA A 65 9.51 4.95 7.05
CA ALA A 65 10.53 4.23 6.30
C ALA A 65 11.93 4.47 6.91
N GLN A 66 12.25 5.71 7.25
CA GLN A 66 13.50 6.05 7.94
C GLN A 66 13.59 5.39 9.32
N GLY A 67 12.54 5.47 10.14
CA GLY A 67 12.51 4.88 11.48
C GLY A 67 12.65 3.35 11.50
N LEU A 68 12.11 2.68 10.48
CA LEU A 68 12.18 1.23 10.31
C LEU A 68 13.43 0.77 9.55
N GLY A 69 14.19 1.68 8.93
CA GLY A 69 15.23 1.33 7.97
C GLY A 69 14.68 0.64 6.71
N ALA A 70 13.42 0.89 6.35
CA ALA A 70 12.77 0.33 5.18
C ALA A 70 13.18 1.09 3.91
N ARG A 71 13.34 0.38 2.79
CA ARG A 71 13.51 1.00 1.47
C ARG A 71 12.19 1.65 1.06
N LEU A 72 12.21 2.94 0.71
CA LEU A 72 11.05 3.62 0.14
C LEU A 72 11.22 3.68 -1.38
N GLU A 73 10.26 3.12 -2.11
CA GLU A 73 10.24 3.08 -3.58
C GLU A 73 8.98 3.75 -4.11
N THR A 74 9.12 4.56 -5.16
CA THR A 74 8.02 5.30 -5.77
C THR A 74 7.75 4.76 -7.18
N VAL A 75 6.48 4.47 -7.45
CA VAL A 75 6.03 4.01 -8.77
C VAL A 75 5.04 5.00 -9.39
N PRO A 76 4.93 5.05 -10.73
CA PRO A 76 3.89 5.82 -11.38
C PRO A 76 2.49 5.45 -10.86
N ALA A 77 1.69 6.45 -10.49
CA ALA A 77 0.35 6.24 -9.94
C ALA A 77 -0.56 5.37 -10.82
N ARG A 78 -0.38 5.39 -12.14
CA ARG A 78 -1.09 4.53 -13.10
C ARG A 78 -0.94 3.02 -12.85
N HIS A 79 0.02 2.60 -12.03
CA HIS A 79 0.17 1.19 -11.65
C HIS A 79 -0.66 0.81 -10.42
N LEU A 80 -1.09 1.80 -9.66
CA LEU A 80 -1.83 1.66 -8.41
C LEU A 80 -3.23 2.30 -8.45
N ASP A 81 -3.59 2.96 -9.55
CA ASP A 81 -4.95 3.42 -9.79
C ASP A 81 -5.89 2.24 -10.09
N GLU A 82 -7.20 2.50 -10.04
CA GLU A 82 -8.21 1.46 -10.17
C GLU A 82 -8.09 0.69 -11.50
N GLU A 83 -7.89 1.42 -12.60
CA GLU A 83 -7.83 0.81 -13.92
C GLU A 83 -6.56 -0.02 -14.11
N GLY A 84 -5.40 0.55 -13.81
CA GLY A 84 -4.11 -0.11 -13.94
C GLY A 84 -3.97 -1.30 -13.01
N ALA A 85 -4.37 -1.16 -11.75
CA ALA A 85 -4.36 -2.25 -10.78
C ALA A 85 -5.31 -3.38 -11.20
N ARG A 86 -6.56 -3.05 -11.59
CA ARG A 86 -7.55 -4.05 -12.02
C ARG A 86 -7.08 -4.81 -13.27
N ASN A 87 -6.52 -4.11 -14.24
CA ASN A 87 -5.98 -4.74 -15.45
C ASN A 87 -4.85 -5.70 -15.08
N LYS A 88 -3.96 -5.32 -14.15
CA LYS A 88 -2.85 -6.17 -13.75
C LYS A 88 -3.27 -7.42 -12.99
N VAL A 89 -4.25 -7.27 -12.09
CA VAL A 89 -4.87 -8.40 -11.38
C VAL A 89 -5.52 -9.36 -12.38
N ARG A 90 -6.28 -8.85 -13.35
CA ARG A 90 -6.91 -9.68 -14.39
C ARG A 90 -5.87 -10.45 -15.19
N GLU A 91 -4.82 -9.80 -15.70
CA GLU A 91 -3.73 -10.45 -16.43
C GLU A 91 -3.09 -11.59 -15.62
N LEU A 92 -2.82 -11.35 -14.34
CA LEU A 92 -2.17 -12.32 -13.46
C LEU A 92 -3.01 -13.60 -13.31
N PHE A 93 -4.32 -13.46 -13.15
CA PHE A 93 -5.21 -14.61 -12.96
C PHE A 93 -5.72 -15.22 -14.27
N SER A 94 -5.79 -14.47 -15.37
CA SER A 94 -6.15 -15.01 -16.69
C SER A 94 -5.03 -15.83 -17.33
N GLY A 95 -3.77 -15.56 -16.98
CA GLY A 95 -2.61 -16.29 -17.49
C GLY A 95 -2.40 -17.67 -16.86
N ASN A 96 -3.12 -18.02 -15.79
CA ASN A 96 -2.96 -19.27 -15.06
C ASN A 96 -3.86 -20.42 -15.58
N GLU A 97 -4.86 -20.13 -16.42
CA GLU A 97 -5.77 -21.15 -16.96
C GLU A 97 -5.13 -21.97 -18.10
N SER A 98 -4.01 -21.53 -18.69
CA SER A 98 -3.40 -22.18 -19.86
C SER A 98 -2.23 -23.14 -19.52
N ARG A 99 -1.96 -23.43 -18.25
CA ARG A 99 -0.83 -24.29 -17.81
C ARG A 99 -1.24 -25.65 -17.22
N GLN A 100 -2.50 -26.05 -17.33
CA GLN A 100 -2.93 -27.44 -17.15
C GLN A 100 -3.34 -28.02 -18.50
N GLY A 101 -2.38 -28.66 -19.16
CA GLY A 101 -2.56 -29.41 -20.40
C GLY A 101 -1.42 -30.41 -20.54
#